data_AF-A0A1V6UWT5-F1
#
_entry.id   AF-A0A1V6UWT5-F1
#
_cell.length_a   1.000
_cell.length_b   1.000
_cell.length_c   1.000
_cell.angle_alpha   90.00
_cell.angle_beta   90.00
_cell.angle_gamma   90.00
#
_symmetry.space_group_name_H-M   'P 1'
#
loop_
_entity.id
_entity.type
_entity.pdbx_description
1 polymer ?
#
loop_
_entity_poly.entity_id
_entity_poly.type
_entity_poly.pdbx_seq_one_letter_code
_entity_poly.pdbx_strand_id
1 'polypeptide(L)' 'MSLQNRILAYRNDVNSRGELPALRISDQFVLTEITAICKYLDKVAKGGKSLSSETALERAETRMWIRRMDLEIAQSAID' A
#
# COMPACT_ATOMS: atom_id res chain seq x y z
N MET A 1 -14.84 5.00 17.33
CA MET A 1 -13.58 4.83 16.58
C MET A 1 -13.10 6.24 16.21
N SER A 2 -11.99 6.72 16.77
CA SER A 2 -11.48 8.08 16.48
C SER A 2 -10.67 8.05 15.19
N LEU A 3 -11.05 8.84 14.18
CA LEU A 3 -10.40 8.93 12.86
C LEU A 3 -9.00 9.59 12.93
N GLN A 4 -8.08 9.00 13.69
CA GLN A 4 -6.77 9.60 14.00
C GLN A 4 -5.92 9.86 12.76
N ASN A 5 -6.02 9.02 11.74
CA ASN A 5 -5.37 9.21 10.44
C ASN A 5 -5.90 10.43 9.64
N ARG A 6 -7.04 11.01 10.04
CA ARG A 6 -7.65 12.17 9.35
C ARG A 6 -7.24 13.51 9.98
N ILE A 7 -6.61 13.52 11.15
CA ILE A 7 -6.24 14.76 11.85
C ILE A 7 -5.09 15.48 11.15
N LEU A 8 -4.94 16.77 11.41
CA LEU A 8 -3.95 17.62 10.75
C LEU A 8 -2.51 17.16 11.00
N ALA A 9 -2.17 16.76 12.24
CA ALA A 9 -0.84 16.27 12.59
C ALA A 9 -0.42 15.06 11.73
N TYR A 10 -1.29 14.05 11.61
CA TYR A 10 -0.99 12.87 10.80
C TYR A 10 -0.84 13.21 9.30
N ARG A 11 -1.70 14.10 8.78
CA ARG A 11 -1.66 14.52 7.38
C ARG A 11 -0.42 15.35 7.03
N ASN A 12 0.05 16.17 7.98
CA ASN A 12 1.24 16.98 7.76
C ASN A 12 2.53 16.17 7.92
N ASP A 13 2.58 15.27 8.91
CA ASP A 13 3.83 14.67 9.37
C ASP A 13 4.02 13.20 8.97
N VAL A 14 2.99 12.52 8.44
CA VAL A 14 3.03 11.09 8.11
C VAL A 14 2.54 10.78 6.70
N ASN A 15 1.28 11.05 6.39
CA ASN A 15 0.70 10.78 5.08
C ASN A 15 -0.35 11.84 4.74
N SER A 16 -0.05 12.70 3.77
CA SER A 16 -0.92 13.80 3.32
C SER A 16 -2.31 13.34 2.86
N ARG A 17 -2.42 12.09 2.39
CA ARG A 17 -3.70 11.47 2.03
C ARG A 17 -4.57 11.12 3.24
N GLY A 18 -3.99 11.11 4.45
CA GLY A 18 -4.69 10.72 5.66
C GLY A 18 -5.19 9.28 5.61
N GLU A 19 -4.46 8.42 4.92
CA GLU A 19 -4.76 7.01 4.68
C GLU A 19 -3.73 6.11 5.38
N LEU A 20 -4.10 4.84 5.53
CA LEU A 20 -3.25 3.78 6.06
C LEU A 20 -3.20 2.65 5.02
N PRO A 21 -2.12 1.87 4.97
CA PRO A 21 -0.91 1.95 5.80
C PRO A 21 0.12 3.00 5.34
N ALA A 22 1.04 3.35 6.24
CA ALA A 22 2.21 4.20 5.98
C ALA A 22 3.43 3.65 6.74
N LEU A 23 4.55 3.41 6.03
CA LEU A 23 5.79 2.86 6.58
C LEU A 23 6.88 3.93 6.59
N ARG A 24 7.32 4.35 7.77
CA ARG A 24 8.45 5.27 7.91
C ARG A 24 9.76 4.53 7.64
N ILE A 25 10.47 4.91 6.58
CA ILE A 25 11.76 4.32 6.18
C ILE A 25 12.92 5.09 6.79
N SER A 26 12.80 6.41 6.85
CA SER A 26 13.73 7.33 7.51
C SER A 26 12.96 8.52 8.06
N ASP A 27 13.64 9.41 8.78
CA ASP A 27 13.02 10.62 9.34
C ASP A 27 12.42 11.54 8.27
N GLN A 28 12.94 11.50 7.04
CA GLN A 28 12.49 12.35 5.93
C GLN A 28 11.65 11.60 4.88
N PHE A 29 11.44 10.28 5.03
CA PHE A 29 10.71 9.50 4.03
C PHE A 29 9.74 8.48 4.62
N VAL A 30 8.48 8.58 4.20
CA VAL A 30 7.41 7.64 4.50
C VAL A 30 6.91 7.04 3.20
N LEU A 31 7.00 5.71 3.09
CA LEU A 31 6.44 4.94 1.99
C LEU A 31 4.96 4.65 2.27
N THR A 32 4.07 5.03 1.36
CA THR A 32 2.63 4.77 1.45
C THR A 32 2.21 3.77 0.38
N GLU A 33 0.96 3.30 0.43
CA GLU A 33 0.37 2.24 -0.39
C GLU A 33 0.78 0.81 0.03
N ILE A 34 -0.22 0.01 0.39
CA ILE A 34 0.00 -1.37 0.88
C ILE A 34 0.82 -2.21 -0.12
N THR A 35 0.55 -2.11 -1.42
CA THR A 35 1.26 -2.91 -2.43
C THR A 35 2.72 -2.48 -2.60
N ALA A 36 3.03 -1.20 -2.41
CA ALA A 36 4.40 -0.69 -2.45
C ALA A 36 5.16 -1.10 -1.18
N ILE A 37 4.53 -0.96 -0.02
CA ILE A 37 5.08 -1.38 1.28
C ILE A 37 5.40 -2.88 1.28
N CYS A 38 4.45 -3.73 0.86
CA CYS A 38 4.68 -5.17 0.79
C CYS A 38 5.85 -5.53 -0.12
N LYS A 39 5.95 -4.93 -1.32
CA LYS A 39 7.07 -5.15 -2.24
C LYS A 39 8.40 -4.70 -1.66
N TYR A 40 8.43 -3.57 -0.95
CA TYR A 40 9.65 -3.10 -0.29
C TYR A 40 10.09 -4.08 0.80
N LEU A 41 9.18 -4.45 1.71
CA LEU A 41 9.47 -5.39 2.79
C LEU A 41 9.94 -6.74 2.27
N ASP A 42 9.32 -7.24 1.21
CA ASP A 42 9.68 -8.50 0.54
C ASP A 42 11.11 -8.48 -0.06
N LYS A 43 11.63 -7.29 -0.40
CA LYS A 43 12.99 -7.11 -0.90
C LYS A 43 14.03 -6.91 0.20
N VAL A 44 13.66 -6.31 1.33
CA VAL A 44 14.61 -5.98 2.41
C VAL A 44 14.61 -6.99 3.56
N ALA A 45 13.53 -7.75 3.73
CA ALA A 45 13.43 -8.74 4.79
C ALA A 45 14.45 -9.87 4.58
N LYS A 46 15.11 -10.26 5.67
CA LYS A 46 16.05 -11.38 5.68
C LYS A 46 15.30 -12.63 6.17
N GLY A 47 14.78 -13.42 5.24
CA GLY A 47 14.02 -14.64 5.52
C GLY A 47 12.52 -14.42 5.71
N GLY A 48 11.81 -15.50 6.05
CA GLY A 48 10.34 -15.51 6.11
C GLY A 48 9.68 -15.89 4.79
N LYS A 49 8.34 -15.85 4.77
CA LYS A 49 7.54 -16.11 3.56
C LYS A 49 7.41 -14.84 2.75
N SER A 50 7.49 -14.95 1.42
CA SER A 50 7.32 -13.81 0.54
C SER A 50 5.92 -13.19 0.71
N LEU A 51 5.87 -11.87 0.78
CA LEU A 51 4.61 -11.10 0.73
C LEU A 51 4.14 -10.88 -0.72
N SER A 52 5.00 -11.22 -1.67
CA SER A 52 4.69 -11.22 -3.10
C SER A 52 4.36 -12.62 -3.58
N SER A 53 3.72 -12.69 -4.73
CA SER A 53 3.56 -13.94 -5.47
C SER A 53 4.91 -14.49 -5.96
N GLU A 54 5.15 -15.78 -5.72
CA GLU A 54 6.45 -16.43 -5.97
C GLU A 54 6.63 -16.77 -7.46
N THR A 55 5.56 -17.16 -8.15
CA THR A 55 5.59 -17.52 -9.58
C THR A 55 5.20 -16.38 -10.51
N ALA A 56 5.55 -16.50 -11.79
CA ALA A 56 5.13 -15.54 -12.81
C ALA A 56 3.60 -15.51 -13.01
N LEU A 57 2.95 -16.67 -12.92
CA LEU A 57 1.50 -16.79 -13.09
C LEU A 57 0.75 -16.12 -11.93
N GLU A 58 1.11 -16.42 -10.68
CA GLU A 58 0.47 -15.80 -9.51
C GLU A 58 0.67 -14.27 -9.49
N ARG A 59 1.83 -13.78 -9.95
CA ARG A 59 2.06 -12.33 -10.13
C ARG A 59 1.14 -11.73 -11.17
N ALA A 60 0.91 -12.43 -12.28
CA ALA A 60 0.01 -11.98 -13.34
C ALA A 60 -1.45 -11.96 -12.85
N GLU A 61 -1.88 -13.01 -12.14
CA GLU A 61 -3.22 -13.09 -11.54
C GLU A 61 -3.45 -11.98 -10.52
N THR A 62 -2.49 -11.74 -9.62
CA THR A 62 -2.58 -10.65 -8.63
C THR A 62 -2.73 -9.29 -9.30
N ARG A 63 -1.95 -9.02 -10.36
CA ARG A 63 -2.07 -7.77 -11.12
C ARG A 63 -3.39 -7.64 -11.87
N MET A 64 -3.90 -8.73 -12.43
CA MET A 64 -5.21 -8.76 -13.07
C MET A 64 -6.31 -8.40 -12.07
N TRP A 65 -6.29 -8.98 -10.88
CA TRP A 65 -7.27 -8.67 -9.83
C TRP A 65 -7.17 -7.24 -9.33
N ILE A 66 -5.96 -6.71 -9.12
CA ILE A 66 -5.77 -5.30 -8.78
C ILE A 66 -6.38 -4.40 -9.86
N ARG A 67 -6.12 -4.68 -11.14
CA ARG A 67 -6.67 -3.88 -12.24
C ARG A 67 -8.19 -3.95 -12.33
N ARG A 68 -8.79 -5.11 -12.06
CA ARG A 68 -10.25 -5.26 -11.98
C ARG A 68 -10.83 -4.42 -10.84
N MET A 69 -10.24 -4.48 -9.64
CA MET A 69 -10.67 -3.64 -8.51
C MET A 69 -10.60 -2.16 -8.85
N ASP A 70 -9.53 -1.70 -9.52
CA ASP A 70 -9.42 -0.31 -9.94
C ASP A 70 -10.53 0.09 -10.91
N LEU A 71 -10.78 -0.71 -11.95
CA LEU A 71 -11.76 -0.41 -13.00
C LEU A 71 -13.21 -0.53 -12.53
N GLU A 72 -13.52 -1.60 -11.79
CA GLU A 72 -14.89 -1.98 -11.46
C GLU A 72 -15.37 -1.35 -10.15
N ILE A 73 -14.45 -1.01 -9.25
CA ILE A 73 -14.79 -0.46 -7.92
C ILE A 73 -14.33 1.00 -7.80
N ALA A 74 -13.02 1.24 -7.90
CA ALA A 74 -12.48 2.57 -7.61
C ALA A 74 -12.91 3.61 -8.65
N GLN A 75 -12.84 3.26 -9.94
CA GLN A 75 -13.21 4.17 -11.02
C GLN A 75 -14.72 4.39 -11.09
N SER A 76 -15.53 3.33 -10.92
CA SER A 76 -17.00 3.46 -10.80
C SER A 76 -17.45 4.35 -9.63
N ALA A 77 -16.65 4.52 -8.58
CA ALA A 77 -17.00 5.38 -7.45
C ALA A 77 -16.75 6.88 -7.72
N ILE A 78 -16.13 7.21 -8.86
CA ILE A 78 -15.75 8.57 -9.24
C ILE A 78 -16.61 9.09 -10.41
N ASP A 79 -17.34 8.19 -11.09
CA ASP A 79 -18.32 8.47 -12.15
C ASP A 79 -19.75 8.56 -11.58
#